data_AF-A0A419GBK9-F1
#
_entry.id   AF-A0A419GBK9-F1
#
_cell.length_a   1.000
_cell.length_b   1.000
_cell.length_c   1.000
_cell.angle_alpha   90.00
_cell.angle_beta   90.00
_cell.angle_gamma   90.00
#
_symmetry.space_group_name_H-M   'P 1'
#
loop_
_entity.id
_entity.type
_entity.pdbx_description
1 polymer ?
#
loop_
_entity_poly.entity_id
_entity_poly.type
_entity_poly.pdbx_seq_one_letter_code
_entity_poly.pdbx_strand_id
1 'polypeptide(L)'
;MKSPLRFSANVLEELRNAVRTGKPAISTEQGNLFMLLSLPLGAIKLNIPAEKYLSYIESLPSPLRPRPAHLFPSEEKDFEIIVNAAIECLGGKTFINGKEVKLL
;
A
#
# COMPACT_ATOMS: atom_id res chain seq x y z
N MET A 1 16.41 16.12 5.22
CA MET A 1 15.36 15.20 5.74
C MET A 1 14.09 15.49 4.95
N LYS A 2 13.54 14.53 4.20
CA LYS A 2 12.25 14.73 3.54
C LYS A 2 11.18 14.75 4.64
N SER A 3 10.40 15.82 4.73
CA SER A 3 9.27 15.88 5.66
C SER A 3 8.40 14.64 5.47
N PRO A 4 8.04 13.90 6.54
CA PRO A 4 7.12 12.79 6.40
C PRO A 4 5.83 13.36 5.82
N LEU A 5 5.35 12.76 4.73
CA LEU A 5 4.09 13.16 4.13
C LEU A 5 3.01 12.98 5.20
N ARG A 6 2.38 14.07 5.64
CA ARG A 6 1.35 14.03 6.67
C ARG A 6 -0.02 13.93 6.00
N PHE A 7 -0.68 12.81 6.17
CA PHE A 7 -2.07 12.64 5.77
C PHE A 7 -2.99 13.29 6.82
N SER A 8 -4.12 13.82 6.37
CA SER A 8 -5.13 14.35 7.30
C SER A 8 -5.71 13.25 8.18
N ALA A 9 -6.15 13.59 9.39
CA ALA A 9 -6.73 12.63 10.32
C ALA A 9 -7.93 11.88 9.72
N ASN A 10 -8.79 12.57 8.96
CA ASN A 10 -9.96 11.96 8.32
C ASN A 10 -9.55 10.87 7.30
N VAL A 11 -8.50 11.13 6.52
CA VAL A 11 -7.97 10.14 5.56
C VAL A 11 -7.42 8.92 6.28
N LEU A 12 -6.68 9.13 7.39
CA LEU A 12 -6.16 8.03 8.19
C LEU A 12 -7.29 7.20 8.81
N GLU A 13 -8.35 7.84 9.30
CA GLU A 13 -9.55 7.15 9.79
C GLU A 13 -10.24 6.32 8.70
N GLU A 14 -10.38 6.84 7.47
CA GLU A 14 -10.93 6.08 6.36
C GLU A 14 -10.10 4.84 6.04
N LEU A 15 -8.76 4.97 6.03
CA LEU A 15 -7.85 3.84 5.83
C LEU A 15 -7.95 2.82 6.97
N ARG A 16 -7.99 3.26 8.24
CA ARG A 16 -8.20 2.38 9.40
C ARG A 16 -9.50 1.61 9.27
N ASN A 17 -10.59 2.28 8.89
CA ASN A 17 -11.90 1.65 8.69
C ASN A 17 -11.85 0.61 7.56
N ALA A 18 -11.22 0.93 6.44
CA ALA A 18 -11.03 -0.02 5.34
C ALA A 18 -10.26 -1.28 5.78
N VAL A 19 -9.22 -1.13 6.60
CA VAL A 19 -8.44 -2.26 7.12
C VAL A 19 -9.20 -3.08 8.16
N ARG A 20 -9.95 -2.42 9.06
CA ARG A 20 -10.65 -3.09 10.17
C ARG A 20 -11.92 -3.82 9.72
N THR A 21 -12.63 -3.26 8.75
CA THR A 21 -13.97 -3.73 8.37
C THR A 21 -14.07 -4.20 6.93
N GLY A 22 -13.15 -3.76 6.07
CA GLY A 22 -13.15 -4.09 4.66
C GLY A 22 -12.56 -5.47 4.38
N LYS A 23 -12.82 -5.96 3.17
CA LYS A 23 -12.10 -7.12 2.61
C LYS A 23 -10.87 -6.63 1.87
N PRO A 24 -9.73 -7.30 1.99
CA PRO A 24 -8.56 -6.94 1.20
C PRO A 24 -8.82 -7.16 -0.28
N ALA A 25 -8.37 -6.23 -1.11
CA ALA A 25 -8.37 -6.35 -2.56
C ALA A 25 -7.37 -7.41 -3.03
N ILE A 26 -6.24 -7.52 -2.34
CA ILE A 26 -5.22 -8.55 -2.53
C ILE A 26 -4.79 -9.06 -1.15
N SER A 27 -4.66 -10.38 -1.02
CA SER A 27 -4.12 -11.04 0.16
C SER A 27 -3.00 -11.99 -0.28
N THR A 28 -1.81 -11.82 0.29
CA THR A 28 -0.64 -12.67 0.04
C THR A 28 0.05 -13.02 1.36
N GLU A 29 1.13 -13.80 1.30
CA GLU A 29 1.97 -14.10 2.45
C GLU A 29 2.69 -12.87 2.99
N GLN A 30 2.94 -11.87 2.14
CA GLN A 30 3.61 -10.61 2.49
C GLN A 30 2.67 -9.67 3.25
N GLY A 31 1.37 -9.71 2.94
CA GLY A 31 0.41 -8.80 3.54
C GLY A 31 -0.91 -8.73 2.80
N ASN A 32 -1.67 -7.70 3.15
CA ASN A 32 -3.02 -7.45 2.65
C ASN A 32 -3.11 -6.01 2.16
N LEU A 33 -3.60 -5.83 0.93
CA LEU A 33 -3.86 -4.52 0.34
C LEU A 33 -5.34 -4.18 0.48
N PHE A 34 -5.63 -3.04 1.09
CA PHE A 34 -6.95 -2.43 1.20
C PHE A 34 -6.96 -1.15 0.39
N MET A 35 -8.00 -0.94 -0.43
CA MET A 35 -8.13 0.22 -1.30
C MET A 35 -9.32 1.06 -0.86
N LEU A 36 -9.19 2.38 -0.91
CA LEU A 36 -10.34 3.27 -0.80
C LEU A 36 -10.98 3.42 -2.18
N LEU A 37 -12.30 3.27 -2.26
CA LEU A 37 -13.03 3.48 -3.52
C LEU A 37 -13.27 4.97 -3.81
N SER A 38 -13.22 5.81 -2.76
CA SER A 38 -13.47 7.25 -2.82
C SER A 38 -12.22 8.07 -3.14
N LEU A 39 -11.02 7.53 -2.89
CA LEU A 39 -9.76 8.26 -2.95
C LEU A 39 -8.68 7.43 -3.63
N PRO A 40 -7.69 8.05 -4.30
CA PRO A 40 -6.54 7.35 -4.89
C PRO A 40 -5.53 6.96 -3.80
N LEU A 41 -5.99 6.18 -2.82
CA LEU A 41 -5.23 5.75 -1.65
C LEU A 41 -5.49 4.27 -1.35
N GLY A 42 -4.46 3.61 -0.83
CA GLY A 42 -4.58 2.29 -0.24
C GLY A 42 -3.74 2.14 1.02
N ALA A 43 -4.12 1.18 1.85
CA ALA A 43 -3.36 0.76 3.02
C ALA A 43 -2.86 -0.67 2.81
N ILE A 44 -1.61 -0.93 3.15
CA ILE A 44 -1.07 -2.28 3.21
C ILE A 44 -0.82 -2.63 4.67
N LYS A 45 -1.49 -3.69 5.11
CA LYS A 45 -1.23 -4.35 6.37
C LYS A 45 -0.28 -5.53 6.13
N LEU A 46 0.92 -5.48 6.67
CA LEU A 46 1.95 -6.47 6.46
C LEU A 46 1.73 -7.69 7.37
N ASN A 47 1.99 -8.88 6.83
CA ASN A 47 2.07 -10.12 7.60
C ASN A 47 3.54 -10.46 7.96
N ILE A 48 4.49 -9.75 7.36
CA ILE A 48 5.94 -9.89 7.57
C ILE A 48 6.52 -8.60 8.16
N PRO A 49 7.70 -8.64 8.79
CA PRO A 49 8.39 -7.44 9.23
C PRO A 49 8.61 -6.44 8.09
N ALA A 50 8.47 -5.14 8.38
CA ALA A 50 8.62 -4.07 7.39
C ALA A 50 9.96 -4.11 6.64
N GLU A 51 11.06 -4.48 7.32
CA GLU A 51 12.39 -4.64 6.69
C GLU A 51 12.41 -5.72 5.61
N LYS A 52 11.72 -6.84 5.84
CA LYS A 52 11.59 -7.92 4.85
C LYS A 52 10.74 -7.45 3.66
N TYR A 53 9.69 -6.69 3.93
CA TYR A 53 8.87 -6.08 2.88
C TYR A 53 9.67 -5.10 2.02
N LEU A 54 10.47 -4.22 2.63
CA LEU A 54 11.32 -3.29 1.89
C LEU A 54 12.36 -4.04 1.04
N SER A 55 13.01 -5.06 1.61
CA SER A 55 13.95 -5.92 0.89
C SER A 55 13.27 -6.62 -0.30
N TYR A 56 12.04 -7.09 -0.12
CA TYR A 56 11.23 -7.65 -1.20
C TYR A 56 11.00 -6.64 -2.32
N ILE A 57 10.52 -5.44 -2.00
CA ILE A 57 10.27 -4.38 -2.99
C ILE A 57 11.56 -4.02 -3.74
N GLU A 58 12.69 -3.92 -3.03
CA GLU A 58 13.99 -3.62 -3.63
C GLU A 58 14.52 -4.75 -4.52
N SER A 59 14.16 -6.00 -4.24
CA SER A 59 14.53 -7.15 -5.08
C SER A 59 13.75 -7.23 -6.39
N LEU A 60 12.62 -6.53 -6.51
CA LEU A 60 11.79 -6.58 -7.71
C LEU A 60 12.50 -6.00 -8.94
N PRO A 61 12.29 -6.56 -10.14
CA PRO A 61 12.74 -5.94 -11.38
C PRO A 61 12.21 -4.50 -11.52
N SER A 62 13.05 -3.58 -11.99
CA SER A 62 12.69 -2.16 -12.22
C SER A 62 11.32 -1.90 -12.88
N PRO A 63 10.87 -2.68 -13.90
CA PRO A 63 9.53 -2.47 -14.47
C PRO A 63 8.40 -2.74 -13.46
N LEU A 64 8.54 -3.74 -12.59
CA LEU A 64 7.52 -4.15 -11.62
C LEU A 64 7.68 -3.45 -10.26
N ARG A 65 8.80 -2.76 -10.03
CA ARG A 65 9.03 -2.07 -8.77
C ARG A 65 8.12 -0.84 -8.65
N PRO A 66 7.35 -0.69 -7.56
CA PRO A 66 6.60 0.52 -7.29
C PRO A 66 7.56 1.71 -7.09
N ARG A 67 7.12 2.90 -7.50
CA ARG A 67 7.92 4.11 -7.28
C ARG A 67 7.95 4.42 -5.78
N PRO A 68 9.12 4.74 -5.19
CA PRO A 68 9.20 5.12 -3.77
C PRO A 68 8.31 6.31 -3.41
N ALA A 69 8.03 7.20 -4.36
CA ALA A 69 7.13 8.34 -4.17
C ALA A 69 5.65 7.94 -4.01
N HIS A 70 5.28 6.68 -4.21
CA HIS A 70 3.92 6.19 -4.02
C HIS A 70 3.78 5.36 -2.73
N LEU A 71 4.87 4.91 -2.11
CA LEU A 71 4.85 4.09 -0.91
C LEU A 71 5.35 4.90 0.28
N PHE A 72 4.49 5.10 1.27
CA PHE A 72 4.80 5.87 2.47
C PHE A 72 4.70 4.97 3.69
N PRO A 73 5.75 4.86 4.52
CA PRO A 73 5.63 4.19 5.80
C PRO A 73 4.64 4.96 6.68
N SER A 74 3.86 4.20 7.44
CA SER A 74 2.83 4.67 8.34
C SER A 74 3.23 4.40 9.78
N GLU A 75 2.89 5.30 10.71
CA GLU A 75 3.04 5.09 12.16
C GLU A 75 1.74 4.50 12.77
N GLU A 76 0.84 4.06 11.91
CA GLU A 76 -0.48 3.57 12.27
C GLU A 76 -0.41 2.14 12.83
N LYS A 77 -1.28 1.83 13.80
CA LYS A 77 -1.32 0.49 14.41
C LYS A 77 -1.98 -0.56 13.53
N ASP A 78 -2.86 -0.14 12.62
CA ASP A 78 -3.68 -1.04 11.82
C ASP A 78 -2.98 -1.46 10.51
N PHE A 79 -2.04 -0.64 10.00
CA PHE A 79 -1.35 -0.85 8.72
C PHE A 79 -0.02 -0.10 8.69
N GLU A 80 0.96 -0.63 7.96
CA GLU A 80 2.35 -0.17 7.98
C GLU A 80 2.71 0.68 6.77
N ILE A 81 2.00 0.56 5.64
CA ILE A 81 2.31 1.30 4.41
C ILE A 81 1.04 1.94 3.86
N ILE A 82 1.15 3.21 3.45
CA ILE A 82 0.15 3.92 2.66
C ILE A 82 0.63 3.98 1.22
N VAL A 83 -0.25 3.59 0.29
CA VAL A 83 -0.04 3.79 -1.14
C VAL A 83 -0.75 5.09 -1.53
N ASN A 84 0.00 6.11 -1.93
CA ASN A 84 -0.53 7.43 -2.32
C ASN A 84 -0.62 7.59 -3.84
N ALA A 85 -1.44 6.77 -4.47
CA ALA A 85 -1.71 6.79 -5.90
C ALA A 85 -2.95 5.95 -6.22
N ALA A 86 -3.53 6.12 -7.41
CA ALA A 86 -4.63 5.27 -7.86
C ALA A 86 -4.14 3.83 -8.02
N ILE A 87 -4.90 2.88 -7.46
CA ILE A 87 -4.58 1.46 -7.44
C ILE A 87 -5.69 0.69 -8.15
N GLU A 88 -5.31 -0.22 -9.03
CA GLU A 88 -6.24 -1.13 -9.70
C GLU A 88 -5.76 -2.57 -9.50
N CYS A 89 -6.71 -3.48 -9.28
CA CYS A 89 -6.46 -4.92 -9.17
C CYS A 89 -7.21 -5.62 -10.30
N LEU A 90 -6.48 -6.14 -11.29
CA LEU A 90 -7.07 -6.78 -12.48
C LEU A 90 -6.38 -8.12 -12.73
N GLY A 91 -7.15 -9.21 -12.76
CA GLY A 91 -6.62 -10.56 -13.06
C GLY A 91 -5.51 -11.01 -12.12
N GLY A 92 -5.57 -10.63 -10.84
CA GLY A 92 -4.54 -10.96 -9.83
C GLY A 92 -3.29 -10.08 -9.88
N LYS A 93 -3.25 -9.08 -10.77
CA LYS A 93 -2.15 -8.12 -10.89
C LYS A 93 -2.52 -6.78 -10.25
N THR A 94 -1.52 -6.07 -9.77
CA THR A 94 -1.66 -4.72 -9.22
C THR A 94 -1.12 -3.67 -10.17
N PHE A 95 -1.83 -2.57 -10.29
CA PHE A 95 -1.42 -1.43 -11.11
C PHE A 95 -1.43 -0.17 -10.25
N ILE A 96 -0.39 0.66 -10.39
CA ILE A 96 -0.38 2.01 -9.83
C ILE A 96 -0.32 3.01 -10.98
N ASN A 97 -1.31 3.89 -11.06
CA ASN A 97 -1.47 4.87 -12.16
C ASN A 97 -1.30 4.22 -13.54
N GLY A 98 -1.97 3.08 -13.77
CA GLY A 98 -1.94 2.32 -15.02
C GLY A 98 -0.66 1.51 -15.29
N LYS A 99 0.35 1.57 -14.41
CA LYS A 99 1.58 0.76 -14.54
C LYS A 99 1.50 -0.49 -13.68
N GLU A 100 1.72 -1.66 -14.28
CA GLU A 100 1.84 -2.93 -13.54
C GLU A 100 3.00 -2.83 -12.53
N VAL A 101 2.70 -3.15 -11.28
CA VAL A 101 3.66 -3.19 -10.18
C VAL A 101 3.41 -4.41 -9.32
N LYS A 102 4.43 -4.84 -8.59
CA LYS A 102 4.27 -5.84 -7.55
C LYS A 102 4.31 -5.15 -6.18
N LEU A 103 3.17 -5.15 -5.50
CA LEU A 103 3.02 -4.56 -4.17
C LEU A 103 3.14 -5.58 -3.05
N LEU A 104 2.71 -6.82 -3.29
CA LEU A 104 2.60 -7.88 -2.29
C LEU A 104 2.95 -9.23 -2.90
#